data_AF-A0A2D0N8Z9-F1
#
_entry.id   AF-A0A2D0N8Z9-F1
#
_cell.length_a   1.000
_cell.length_b   1.000
_cell.length_c   1.000
_cell.angle_alpha   90.00
_cell.angle_beta   90.00
_cell.angle_gamma   90.00
#
_symmetry.space_group_name_H-M   'P 1'
#
loop_
_entity.id
_entity.type
_entity.pdbx_description
1 polymer ?
#
loop_
_entity_poly.entity_id
_entity_poly.type
_entity_poly.pdbx_seq_one_letter_code
_entity_poly.pdbx_strand_id
1 'polypeptide(L)'
;MDLWNYSDLARLAPDPETLKRARGISFALKNWLTLAGNEKLVWGEYEGGGHQRYQVAVDLEQARFHCTCRSPRHPCKHALAMPLLLIRSNEHFRVAYDLPDWVKKAWSNASKTRKKPKVSTGPSDDRLLRMQGGLLELENWLTQIIENGLATIDPEDQQFWEDLAVRMTDSQLSGPAARLRSISQLPRDDDWYEAVLATLAELYLLIRAFKRYEQLPENLQQELLNVAGVSVRRDRVLTEPAVADRWLVTGIREEEESENLAYRRTWLLGEETGQQALLLDFNWNQQGYRENWPLGMVFDGKLHFYPGSYPLRALVGDFRKVEEPFVGLSGIFNFSEWPEYLSRALAGNPWLQTLPCLLAAVRPVWREERQWLLDTEEQALSIAIDDQAFWKIMAVSGGHPVSVFAEWENGRFRPLAVVMPDRVIEL
;
A
#
# COMPACT_ATOMS: atom_id res chain seq x y z
N MET A 1 -12.28 10.62 -21.90
CA MET A 1 -12.22 9.14 -21.91
C MET A 1 -10.85 8.80 -21.33
N ASP A 2 -10.68 9.07 -20.03
CA ASP A 2 -9.36 9.18 -19.38
C ASP A 2 -8.86 7.83 -18.87
N LEU A 3 -9.10 6.81 -19.67
CA LEU A 3 -9.05 5.42 -19.24
C LEU A 3 -8.00 4.73 -20.08
N TRP A 4 -7.11 4.01 -19.39
CA TRP A 4 -5.96 3.27 -19.89
C TRP A 4 -4.69 4.11 -20.04
N ASN A 5 -3.75 3.91 -19.11
CA ASN A 5 -2.34 4.27 -19.28
C ASN A 5 -1.47 3.00 -19.25
N TYR A 6 -0.17 3.16 -19.52
CA TYR A 6 0.76 2.04 -19.53
C TYR A 6 0.83 1.30 -18.18
N SER A 7 0.65 2.01 -17.05
CA SER A 7 0.67 1.43 -15.70
C SER A 7 -0.52 0.49 -15.45
N ASP A 8 -1.70 0.81 -15.97
CA ASP A 8 -2.88 -0.05 -15.86
C ASP A 8 -2.68 -1.35 -16.67
N LEU A 9 -2.06 -1.25 -17.84
CA LEU A 9 -1.72 -2.39 -18.68
C LEU A 9 -0.62 -3.25 -18.09
N ALA A 10 0.32 -2.67 -17.34
CA ALA A 10 1.33 -3.41 -16.61
C ALA A 10 0.73 -4.25 -15.48
N ARG A 11 -0.29 -3.74 -14.77
CA ARG A 11 -1.02 -4.50 -13.73
C ARG A 11 -1.85 -5.64 -14.31
N LEU A 12 -2.34 -5.48 -15.53
CA LEU A 12 -3.14 -6.49 -16.23
C LEU A 12 -2.26 -7.52 -16.96
N ALA A 13 -1.00 -7.20 -17.25
CA ALA A 13 -0.10 -8.11 -17.91
C ALA A 13 0.26 -9.29 -16.99
N PRO A 14 0.32 -10.53 -17.52
CA PRO A 14 0.68 -11.71 -16.72
C PRO A 14 2.15 -11.69 -16.27
N ASP A 15 3.01 -10.94 -16.96
CA ASP A 15 4.42 -10.73 -16.64
C ASP A 15 5.00 -9.56 -17.45
N PRO A 16 6.13 -8.96 -17.01
CA PRO A 16 6.76 -7.84 -17.69
C PRO A 16 7.22 -8.13 -19.14
N GLU A 17 7.64 -9.37 -19.43
CA GLU A 17 8.12 -9.77 -20.75
C GLU A 17 6.96 -9.85 -21.76
N THR A 18 5.79 -10.30 -21.34
CA THR A 18 4.56 -10.26 -22.15
C THR A 18 4.16 -8.82 -22.49
N LEU A 19 4.25 -7.89 -21.52
CA LEU A 19 3.97 -6.47 -21.76
C LEU A 19 5.00 -5.84 -22.71
N LYS A 20 6.30 -6.13 -22.53
CA LYS A 20 7.37 -5.68 -23.41
C LYS A 20 7.14 -6.11 -24.86
N ARG A 21 6.73 -7.37 -25.05
CA ARG A 21 6.35 -7.90 -26.39
C ARG A 21 5.08 -7.25 -26.93
N ALA A 22 4.10 -6.99 -26.09
CA ALA A 22 2.88 -6.27 -26.47
C ALA A 22 3.20 -4.86 -26.99
N ARG A 23 4.14 -4.16 -26.34
CA ARG A 23 4.64 -2.87 -26.79
C ARG A 23 5.24 -2.95 -28.19
N GLY A 24 6.08 -3.95 -28.48
CA GLY A 24 6.58 -4.16 -29.85
C GLY A 24 5.47 -4.32 -30.90
N ILE A 25 4.41 -5.05 -30.55
CA ILE A 25 3.25 -5.29 -31.42
C ILE A 25 2.41 -4.02 -31.63
N SER A 26 2.30 -3.13 -30.64
CA SER A 26 1.57 -1.87 -30.79
C SER A 26 2.27 -0.85 -31.71
N PHE A 27 3.56 -1.05 -32.02
CA PHE A 27 4.28 -0.28 -33.04
C PHE A 27 4.20 -0.91 -34.44
N ALA A 28 3.76 -2.17 -34.56
CA ALA A 28 3.68 -2.89 -35.83
C ALA A 28 2.35 -2.60 -36.57
N LEU A 29 2.06 -1.32 -36.85
CA LEU A 29 0.82 -0.88 -37.49
C LEU A 29 0.48 -1.62 -38.79
N LYS A 30 1.49 -1.89 -39.63
CA LYS A 30 1.33 -2.62 -40.90
C LYS A 30 0.80 -4.06 -40.75
N ASN A 31 0.90 -4.63 -39.56
CA ASN A 31 0.42 -5.97 -39.23
C ASN A 31 -1.01 -5.95 -38.68
N TRP A 32 -1.58 -4.77 -38.38
CA TRP A 32 -2.98 -4.64 -38.01
C TRP A 32 -3.82 -4.46 -39.28
N LEU A 33 -4.50 -5.53 -39.69
CA LEU A 33 -5.33 -5.57 -40.90
C LEU A 33 -6.63 -4.77 -40.73
N THR A 34 -7.16 -4.76 -39.51
CA THR A 34 -8.34 -3.98 -39.12
C THR A 34 -8.17 -3.42 -37.72
N LEU A 35 -8.67 -2.21 -37.50
CA LEU A 35 -8.77 -1.54 -36.21
C LEU A 35 -10.06 -0.74 -36.17
N ALA A 36 -10.96 -1.10 -35.27
CA ALA A 36 -12.23 -0.41 -35.09
C ALA A 36 -12.66 -0.44 -33.61
N GLY A 37 -13.56 0.45 -33.23
CA GLY A 37 -14.07 0.48 -31.87
C GLY A 37 -15.18 1.49 -31.65
N ASN A 38 -15.79 1.41 -30.48
CA ASN A 38 -16.71 2.41 -29.94
C ASN A 38 -16.26 2.83 -28.53
N GLU A 39 -17.12 3.51 -27.78
CA GLU A 39 -16.81 3.99 -26.43
C GLU A 39 -16.53 2.88 -25.41
N LYS A 40 -16.91 1.63 -25.69
CA LYS A 40 -16.76 0.50 -24.74
C LYS A 40 -15.78 -0.55 -25.20
N LEU A 41 -15.72 -0.81 -26.49
CA LEU A 41 -15.03 -1.96 -27.05
C LEU A 41 -14.14 -1.53 -28.22
N VAL A 42 -12.92 -2.04 -28.25
CA VAL A 42 -12.02 -1.96 -29.41
C VAL A 42 -11.72 -3.36 -29.93
N TRP A 43 -11.62 -3.51 -31.24
CA TRP A 43 -11.34 -4.78 -31.88
C TRP A 43 -10.54 -4.61 -33.18
N GLY A 44 -9.90 -5.69 -33.59
CA GLY A 44 -9.09 -5.71 -34.79
C GLY A 44 -8.48 -7.07 -35.08
N GLU A 45 -7.83 -7.16 -36.23
CA GLU A 45 -7.16 -8.38 -36.70
C GLU A 45 -5.67 -8.10 -36.85
N TYR A 46 -4.85 -8.92 -36.19
CA TYR A 46 -3.39 -8.84 -36.27
C TYR A 46 -2.83 -10.01 -37.08
N GLU A 47 -1.99 -9.71 -38.07
CA GLU A 47 -1.25 -10.68 -38.87
C GLU A 47 0.12 -10.96 -38.21
N GLY A 48 0.25 -12.15 -37.63
CA GLY A 48 1.49 -12.66 -37.06
C GLY A 48 2.39 -13.34 -38.07
N GLY A 49 3.51 -13.88 -37.58
CA GLY A 49 4.43 -14.68 -38.41
C GLY A 49 3.75 -15.92 -39.00
N GLY A 50 4.05 -16.22 -40.26
CA GLY A 50 3.51 -17.39 -40.97
C GLY A 50 2.04 -17.25 -41.40
N HIS A 51 1.59 -16.04 -41.74
CA HIS A 51 0.23 -15.72 -42.21
C HIS A 51 -0.91 -16.09 -41.22
N GLN A 52 -0.58 -16.29 -39.94
CA GLN A 52 -1.59 -16.50 -38.91
C GLN A 52 -2.27 -15.19 -38.55
N ARG A 53 -3.60 -15.17 -38.58
CA ARG A 53 -4.42 -14.02 -38.20
C ARG A 53 -5.00 -14.23 -36.82
N TYR A 54 -4.81 -13.25 -35.93
CA TYR A 54 -5.38 -13.24 -34.60
C TYR A 54 -6.45 -12.17 -34.50
N GLN A 55 -7.66 -12.57 -34.16
CA GLN A 55 -8.75 -11.67 -33.86
C GLN A 55 -8.62 -11.24 -32.40
N VAL A 56 -8.59 -9.93 -32.17
CA VAL A 56 -8.34 -9.32 -30.86
C VAL A 56 -9.46 -8.35 -30.55
N ALA A 57 -10.09 -8.50 -29.40
CA ALA A 57 -11.10 -7.56 -28.90
C ALA A 57 -10.87 -7.27 -27.41
N VAL A 58 -11.10 -6.03 -27.01
CA VAL A 58 -10.89 -5.55 -25.65
C VAL A 58 -12.05 -4.67 -25.21
N ASP A 59 -12.60 -4.98 -24.04
CA ASP A 59 -13.56 -4.15 -23.32
C ASP A 59 -12.79 -3.18 -22.43
N LEU A 60 -12.90 -1.90 -22.77
CA LEU A 60 -12.19 -0.81 -22.10
C LEU A 60 -12.83 -0.46 -20.75
N GLU A 61 -14.11 -0.76 -20.54
CA GLU A 61 -14.78 -0.52 -19.25
C GLU A 61 -14.52 -1.68 -18.28
N GLN A 62 -14.60 -2.92 -18.77
CA GLN A 62 -14.51 -4.13 -17.93
C GLN A 62 -13.12 -4.76 -17.88
N ALA A 63 -12.12 -4.16 -18.55
CA ALA A 63 -10.78 -4.71 -18.73
C ALA A 63 -10.79 -6.17 -19.20
N ARG A 64 -11.69 -6.49 -20.13
CA ARG A 64 -11.88 -7.86 -20.64
C ARG A 64 -11.15 -8.03 -21.96
N PHE A 65 -10.31 -9.06 -22.03
CA PHE A 65 -9.48 -9.33 -23.20
C PHE A 65 -9.93 -10.60 -23.92
N HIS A 66 -9.94 -10.54 -25.25
CA HIS A 66 -10.13 -11.69 -26.11
C HIS A 66 -9.07 -11.68 -27.21
N CYS A 67 -8.44 -12.82 -27.43
CA CYS A 67 -7.54 -13.05 -28.56
C CYS A 67 -7.63 -14.51 -29.00
N THR A 68 -7.63 -14.77 -30.31
CA THR A 68 -7.67 -16.14 -30.86
C THR A 68 -6.30 -16.85 -30.89
N CYS A 69 -5.23 -16.23 -30.36
CA CYS A 69 -3.92 -16.87 -30.31
C CYS A 69 -3.86 -18.00 -29.27
N ARG A 70 -2.99 -19.00 -29.48
CA ARG A 70 -2.81 -20.16 -28.58
C ARG A 70 -1.88 -19.89 -27.38
N SER A 71 -1.69 -18.63 -27.00
CA SER A 71 -0.82 -18.31 -25.87
C SER A 71 -1.49 -18.74 -24.56
N PRO A 72 -0.77 -19.41 -23.64
CA PRO A 72 -1.30 -19.73 -22.31
C PRO A 72 -1.31 -18.51 -21.37
N ARG A 73 -0.73 -17.38 -21.79
CA ARG A 73 -0.63 -16.15 -20.99
C ARG A 73 -1.80 -15.24 -21.33
N HIS A 74 -2.64 -14.95 -20.34
CA HIS A 74 -3.86 -14.16 -20.49
C HIS A 74 -3.85 -12.98 -19.51
N PRO A 75 -4.00 -11.73 -19.97
CA PRO A 75 -4.05 -11.26 -21.35
C PRO A 75 -2.74 -11.54 -22.13
N CYS A 76 -2.86 -11.94 -23.40
CA CYS A 76 -1.69 -12.21 -24.22
C CYS A 76 -1.10 -10.91 -24.79
N LYS A 77 0.13 -11.01 -25.34
CA LYS A 77 0.80 -9.88 -25.99
C LYS A 77 -0.03 -9.16 -27.07
N HIS A 78 -0.84 -9.89 -27.84
CA HIS A 78 -1.70 -9.26 -28.87
C HIS A 78 -2.88 -8.50 -28.25
N ALA A 79 -3.47 -9.05 -27.19
CA ALA A 79 -4.59 -8.41 -26.51
C ALA A 79 -4.17 -7.14 -25.76
N LEU A 80 -3.00 -7.15 -25.12
CA LEU A 80 -2.42 -5.97 -24.48
C LEU A 80 -1.94 -4.92 -25.49
N ALA A 81 -1.53 -5.34 -26.69
CA ALA A 81 -1.09 -4.41 -27.72
C ALA A 81 -2.21 -3.49 -28.22
N MET A 82 -3.47 -3.90 -28.14
CA MET A 82 -4.62 -3.11 -28.61
C MET A 82 -4.83 -1.81 -27.81
N PRO A 83 -4.98 -1.83 -26.47
CA PRO A 83 -5.05 -0.59 -25.70
C PRO A 83 -3.73 0.19 -25.72
N LEU A 84 -2.56 -0.46 -25.79
CA LEU A 84 -1.29 0.25 -25.99
C LEU A 84 -1.26 1.03 -27.32
N LEU A 85 -1.86 0.47 -28.37
CA LEU A 85 -1.98 1.13 -29.66
C LEU A 85 -2.99 2.27 -29.59
N LEU A 86 -4.13 2.07 -28.92
CA LEU A 86 -5.17 3.10 -28.75
C LEU A 86 -4.64 4.33 -28.00
N ILE A 87 -3.87 4.14 -26.93
CA ILE A 87 -3.27 5.25 -26.15
C ILE A 87 -2.32 6.08 -27.02
N ARG A 88 -1.56 5.42 -27.90
CA ARG A 88 -0.49 6.05 -28.67
C ARG A 88 -0.99 6.68 -29.98
N SER A 89 -1.91 6.00 -30.65
CA SER A 89 -2.36 6.34 -32.00
C SER A 89 -3.84 5.98 -32.19
N ASN A 90 -4.73 6.71 -31.51
CA ASN A 90 -6.17 6.50 -31.61
C ASN A 90 -6.72 6.78 -33.02
N GLU A 91 -6.03 7.59 -33.81
CA GLU A 91 -6.39 7.99 -35.17
C GLU A 91 -6.48 6.82 -36.17
N HIS A 92 -5.87 5.68 -35.83
CA HIS A 92 -5.94 4.47 -36.65
C HIS A 92 -7.17 3.61 -36.38
N PHE A 93 -7.96 3.90 -35.34
CA PHE A 93 -9.18 3.17 -35.04
C PHE A 93 -10.37 3.81 -35.75
N ARG A 94 -11.03 3.04 -36.60
CA ARG A 94 -12.31 3.46 -37.18
C ARG A 94 -13.42 3.36 -36.14
N VAL A 95 -14.15 4.45 -35.92
CA VAL A 95 -15.36 4.41 -35.08
C VAL A 95 -16.42 3.53 -35.76
N ALA A 96 -16.89 2.51 -35.04
CA ALA A 96 -17.92 1.58 -35.50
C ALA A 96 -18.76 1.11 -34.31
N TYR A 97 -20.08 1.11 -34.45
CA TYR A 97 -21.01 0.66 -33.41
C TYR A 97 -21.49 -0.78 -33.63
N ASP A 98 -21.51 -1.23 -34.88
CA ASP A 98 -21.88 -2.59 -35.25
C ASP A 98 -20.74 -3.56 -34.95
N LEU A 99 -20.96 -4.41 -33.95
CA LEU A 99 -20.00 -5.44 -33.58
C LEU A 99 -19.93 -6.55 -34.65
N PRO A 100 -18.72 -6.96 -35.10
CA PRO A 100 -18.57 -8.15 -35.94
C PRO A 100 -19.09 -9.41 -35.26
N ASP A 101 -19.54 -10.39 -36.04
CA ASP A 101 -20.16 -11.63 -35.49
C ASP A 101 -19.23 -12.41 -34.58
N TRP A 102 -17.91 -12.41 -34.85
CA TRP A 102 -16.93 -13.07 -33.99
C TRP A 102 -16.79 -12.36 -32.63
N VAL A 103 -16.93 -11.03 -32.60
CA VAL A 103 -16.94 -10.24 -31.37
C VAL A 103 -18.22 -10.52 -30.57
N LYS A 104 -19.39 -10.50 -31.24
CA LYS A 104 -20.67 -10.86 -30.62
C LYS A 104 -20.62 -12.26 -30.01
N LYS A 105 -20.07 -13.24 -30.74
CA LYS A 105 -19.89 -14.63 -30.27
C LYS A 105 -18.90 -14.75 -29.11
N ALA A 106 -17.79 -14.02 -29.15
CA ALA A 106 -16.83 -13.99 -28.06
C ALA A 106 -17.45 -13.38 -26.79
N TRP A 107 -18.28 -12.35 -26.90
CA TRP A 107 -18.92 -11.71 -25.75
C TRP A 107 -20.12 -12.48 -25.20
N SER A 108 -20.90 -13.17 -26.04
CA SER A 108 -22.05 -13.97 -25.63
C SER A 108 -21.68 -15.30 -24.94
N ASN A 109 -20.60 -15.97 -25.38
CA ASN A 109 -20.16 -17.25 -24.79
C ASN A 109 -19.64 -17.11 -23.35
N ALA A 110 -19.15 -15.94 -22.95
CA ALA A 110 -18.69 -15.69 -21.58
C ALA A 110 -19.82 -15.58 -20.54
N SER A 111 -21.07 -15.45 -20.98
CA SER A 111 -22.24 -15.53 -20.10
C SER A 111 -22.53 -16.97 -19.63
N LYS A 112 -22.07 -17.99 -20.36
CA LYS A 112 -22.35 -19.42 -20.04
C LYS A 112 -21.19 -20.14 -19.35
N THR A 113 -19.98 -19.57 -19.37
CA THR A 113 -18.80 -20.09 -18.65
C THR A 113 -18.32 -19.20 -17.51
N ARG A 114 -19.13 -18.23 -17.08
CA ARG A 114 -18.97 -17.63 -15.76
C ARG A 114 -19.65 -18.53 -14.72
N LYS A 115 -18.87 -19.39 -14.07
CA LYS A 115 -18.95 -19.37 -12.60
C LYS A 115 -18.82 -17.90 -12.24
N LYS A 116 -19.87 -17.31 -11.66
CA LYS A 116 -19.78 -16.00 -11.02
C LYS A 116 -18.44 -15.99 -10.26
N PRO A 117 -17.56 -14.99 -10.40
CA PRO A 117 -16.64 -14.76 -9.31
C PRO A 117 -17.57 -14.54 -8.13
N LYS A 118 -17.59 -15.50 -7.20
CA LYS A 118 -18.03 -15.18 -5.85
C LYS A 118 -17.21 -13.93 -5.53
N VAL A 119 -17.89 -12.87 -5.12
CA VAL A 119 -17.26 -11.88 -4.26
C VAL A 119 -16.77 -12.72 -3.09
N SER A 120 -15.52 -13.19 -3.17
CA SER A 120 -14.92 -14.00 -2.13
C SER A 120 -14.48 -12.99 -1.10
N THR A 121 -15.27 -12.91 -0.03
CA THR A 121 -14.98 -12.12 1.16
C THR A 121 -13.76 -12.63 1.94
N GLY A 122 -13.05 -13.65 1.43
CA GLY A 122 -11.80 -14.16 1.96
C GLY A 122 -10.90 -14.78 0.87
N PRO A 123 -9.66 -15.18 1.22
CA PRO A 123 -8.80 -15.96 0.34
C PRO A 123 -9.52 -17.23 -0.10
N SER A 124 -9.22 -17.74 -1.30
CA SER A 124 -9.65 -19.09 -1.66
C SER A 124 -9.07 -20.09 -0.63
N ASP A 125 -9.79 -21.16 -0.31
CA ASP A 125 -9.31 -22.19 0.61
C ASP A 125 -7.90 -22.69 0.23
N ASP A 126 -7.63 -22.85 -1.08
CA ASP A 126 -6.31 -23.22 -1.63
C ASP A 126 -5.18 -22.20 -1.37
N ARG A 127 -5.53 -20.92 -1.18
CA ARG A 127 -4.58 -19.84 -0.85
C ARG A 127 -4.27 -19.89 0.64
N LEU A 128 -5.30 -19.99 1.48
CA LEU A 128 -5.14 -20.10 2.92
C LEU A 128 -4.31 -21.33 3.29
N LEU A 129 -4.56 -22.47 2.64
CA LEU A 129 -3.83 -23.71 2.86
C LEU A 129 -2.33 -23.59 2.49
N ARG A 130 -2.01 -22.90 1.39
CA ARG A 130 -0.61 -22.61 1.02
C ARG A 130 0.09 -21.69 2.02
N MET A 131 -0.60 -20.65 2.48
CA MET A 131 -0.07 -19.75 3.51
C MET A 131 0.18 -20.50 4.82
N GLN A 132 -0.75 -21.34 5.26
CA GLN A 132 -0.59 -22.16 6.47
C GLN A 132 0.59 -23.13 6.35
N GLY A 133 0.79 -23.74 5.17
CA GLY A 133 1.96 -24.58 4.89
C GLY A 133 3.27 -23.80 5.01
N GLY A 134 3.36 -22.62 4.37
CA GLY A 134 4.54 -21.76 4.48
C GLY A 134 4.83 -21.29 5.90
N LEU A 135 3.80 -20.93 6.67
CA LEU A 135 3.95 -20.52 8.07
C LEU A 135 4.40 -21.68 8.98
N LEU A 136 4.03 -22.92 8.67
CA LEU A 136 4.50 -24.09 9.40
C LEU A 136 6.00 -24.33 9.14
N GLU A 137 6.46 -24.18 7.90
CA GLU A 137 7.89 -24.24 7.58
C GLU A 137 8.67 -23.13 8.29
N LEU A 138 8.12 -21.90 8.29
CA LEU A 138 8.71 -20.78 9.01
C LEU A 138 8.80 -21.06 10.52
N GLU A 139 7.78 -21.68 11.12
CA GLU A 139 7.80 -22.03 12.55
C GLU A 139 8.94 -22.97 12.91
N ASN A 140 9.14 -24.01 12.10
CA ASN A 140 10.22 -24.98 12.32
C ASN A 140 11.59 -24.28 12.25
N TRP A 141 11.75 -23.38 11.28
CA TRP A 141 12.98 -22.62 11.12
C TRP A 141 13.22 -21.63 12.28
N LEU A 142 12.21 -20.86 12.69
CA LEU A 142 12.29 -19.97 13.85
C LEU A 142 12.64 -20.73 15.12
N THR A 143 12.07 -21.91 15.32
CA THR A 143 12.37 -22.76 16.48
C THR A 143 13.82 -23.23 16.44
N GLN A 144 14.30 -23.69 15.28
CA GLN A 144 15.68 -24.15 15.10
C GLN A 144 16.70 -23.04 15.38
N ILE A 145 16.42 -21.80 14.98
CA ILE A 145 17.27 -20.64 15.32
C ILE A 145 17.40 -20.49 16.82
N ILE A 146 16.27 -20.47 17.52
CA ILE A 146 16.26 -20.21 18.96
C ILE A 146 16.93 -21.36 19.71
N GLU A 147 16.74 -22.60 19.27
CA GLU A 147 17.42 -23.78 19.81
C GLU A 147 18.93 -23.75 19.60
N ASN A 148 19.39 -23.31 18.42
CA ASN A 148 20.82 -23.17 18.13
C ASN A 148 21.45 -21.94 18.80
N GLY A 149 20.63 -20.97 19.19
CA GLY A 149 21.03 -19.70 19.78
C GLY A 149 21.32 -18.62 18.73
N LEU A 150 20.88 -17.39 18.99
CA LEU A 150 21.01 -16.24 18.08
C LEU A 150 22.46 -15.90 17.72
N ALA A 151 23.42 -16.24 18.59
CA ALA A 151 24.85 -16.04 18.33
C ALA A 151 25.38 -16.86 17.14
N THR A 152 24.62 -17.84 16.65
CA THR A 152 24.97 -18.64 15.47
C THR A 152 24.53 -18.01 14.15
N ILE A 153 23.73 -16.94 14.21
CA ILE A 153 23.26 -16.22 13.03
C ILE A 153 24.18 -15.03 12.79
N ASP A 154 24.53 -14.83 11.52
CA ASP A 154 25.05 -13.57 11.04
C ASP A 154 23.87 -12.72 10.52
N PRO A 155 23.45 -11.65 11.22
CA PRO A 155 22.38 -10.78 10.75
C PRO A 155 22.73 -10.09 9.42
N GLU A 156 24.01 -10.00 9.06
CA GLU A 156 24.49 -9.41 7.80
C GLU A 156 24.39 -10.36 6.61
N ASP A 157 24.13 -11.65 6.83
CA ASP A 157 24.00 -12.64 5.76
C ASP A 157 22.68 -12.43 4.99
N GLN A 158 22.71 -11.47 4.08
CA GLN A 158 21.57 -11.13 3.23
C GLN A 158 21.06 -12.33 2.42
N GLN A 159 21.96 -13.24 2.02
CA GLN A 159 21.57 -14.42 1.24
C GLN A 159 20.77 -15.40 2.11
N PHE A 160 21.19 -15.61 3.35
CA PHE A 160 20.48 -16.44 4.32
C PHE A 160 19.03 -15.94 4.53
N TRP A 161 18.86 -14.64 4.75
CA TRP A 161 17.52 -14.05 4.91
C TRP A 161 16.70 -14.07 3.62
N GLU A 162 17.33 -13.83 2.47
CA GLU A 162 16.65 -13.87 1.17
C GLU A 162 16.15 -15.28 0.82
N ASP A 163 16.93 -16.31 1.09
CA ASP A 163 16.54 -17.71 0.83
C ASP A 163 15.24 -18.10 1.57
N LEU A 164 15.05 -17.56 2.78
CA LEU A 164 13.83 -17.76 3.56
C LEU A 164 12.69 -16.88 3.07
N ALA A 165 12.98 -15.62 2.73
CA ALA A 165 12.00 -14.68 2.19
C ALA A 165 11.41 -15.16 0.84
N VAL A 166 12.21 -15.82 -0.01
CA VAL A 166 11.75 -16.44 -1.26
C VAL A 166 10.74 -17.55 -0.97
N ARG A 167 11.01 -18.44 -0.03
CA ARG A 167 10.07 -19.51 0.36
C ARG A 167 8.75 -18.96 0.89
N MET A 168 8.80 -17.86 1.65
CA MET A 168 7.60 -17.17 2.12
C MET A 168 6.82 -16.59 0.93
N THR A 169 7.50 -15.96 -0.02
CA THR A 169 6.89 -15.42 -1.24
C THR A 169 6.21 -16.51 -2.07
N ASP A 170 6.86 -17.67 -2.25
CA ASP A 170 6.31 -18.84 -2.95
C ASP A 170 5.04 -19.38 -2.26
N SER A 171 4.98 -19.25 -0.94
CA SER A 171 3.83 -19.59 -0.10
C SER A 171 2.77 -18.48 0.00
N GLN A 172 2.91 -17.41 -0.79
CA GLN A 172 2.04 -16.22 -0.81
C GLN A 172 2.06 -15.37 0.47
N LEU A 173 3.18 -15.38 1.20
CA LEU A 173 3.42 -14.63 2.43
C LEU A 173 4.41 -13.49 2.17
N SER A 174 4.04 -12.53 1.31
CA SER A 174 4.94 -11.43 0.96
C SER A 174 5.21 -10.47 2.13
N GLY A 175 4.31 -10.38 3.10
CA GLY A 175 4.53 -9.61 4.33
C GLY A 175 5.66 -10.21 5.20
N PRO A 176 5.55 -11.48 5.63
CA PRO A 176 6.65 -12.18 6.30
C PRO A 176 7.96 -12.16 5.53
N ALA A 177 7.92 -12.29 4.20
CA ALA A 177 9.10 -12.16 3.36
C ALA A 177 9.77 -10.78 3.50
N ALA A 178 8.99 -9.69 3.47
CA ALA A 178 9.51 -8.35 3.66
C ALA A 178 10.11 -8.14 5.06
N ARG A 179 9.48 -8.69 6.11
CA ARG A 179 10.01 -8.62 7.49
C ARG A 179 11.34 -9.38 7.64
N LEU A 180 11.48 -10.54 7.00
CA LEU A 180 12.75 -11.27 6.97
C LEU A 180 13.85 -10.46 6.28
N ARG A 181 13.55 -9.83 5.13
CA ARG A 181 14.52 -8.96 4.42
C ARG A 181 14.91 -7.73 5.21
N SER A 182 14.04 -7.19 6.06
CA SER A 182 14.39 -6.03 6.89
C SER A 182 15.43 -6.35 7.97
N ILE A 183 15.64 -7.62 8.33
CA ILE A 183 16.62 -8.00 9.36
C ILE A 183 18.04 -7.59 8.96
N SER A 184 18.42 -7.79 7.69
CA SER A 184 19.74 -7.39 7.20
C SER A 184 19.95 -5.87 7.14
N GLN A 185 18.89 -5.08 7.35
CA GLN A 185 18.91 -3.62 7.34
C GLN A 185 18.86 -3.03 8.76
N LEU A 186 18.75 -3.87 9.80
CA LEU A 186 18.66 -3.39 11.18
C LEU A 186 19.97 -2.70 11.61
N PRO A 187 19.89 -1.68 12.49
CA PRO A 187 21.07 -1.03 13.07
C PRO A 187 21.98 -2.02 13.79
N ARG A 188 23.29 -1.80 13.65
CA ARG A 188 24.36 -2.70 14.14
C ARG A 188 24.90 -2.27 15.50
N ASP A 189 23.98 -1.85 16.36
CA ASP A 189 24.35 -1.41 17.71
C ASP A 189 24.72 -2.67 18.54
N ASP A 190 25.35 -2.50 19.69
CA ASP A 190 25.78 -3.62 20.55
C ASP A 190 24.61 -4.57 20.92
N ASP A 191 23.37 -4.07 20.84
CA ASP A 191 22.12 -4.78 21.13
C ASP A 191 21.35 -5.26 19.88
N TRP A 192 22.03 -5.49 18.75
CA TRP A 192 21.41 -5.98 17.50
C TRP A 192 20.51 -7.21 17.69
N TYR A 193 20.87 -8.08 18.64
CA TYR A 193 20.15 -9.32 18.93
C TYR A 193 18.74 -9.06 19.46
N GLU A 194 18.51 -7.93 20.14
CA GLU A 194 17.17 -7.54 20.60
C GLU A 194 16.26 -7.21 19.42
N ALA A 195 16.77 -6.44 18.45
CA ALA A 195 16.01 -6.06 17.25
C ALA A 195 15.69 -7.26 16.36
N VAL A 196 16.66 -8.18 16.19
CA VAL A 196 16.44 -9.44 15.48
C VAL A 196 15.41 -10.29 16.22
N LEU A 197 15.57 -10.51 17.53
CA LEU A 197 14.64 -11.30 18.33
C LEU A 197 13.22 -10.73 18.29
N ALA A 198 13.07 -9.41 18.38
CA ALA A 198 11.76 -8.74 18.26
C ALA A 198 11.09 -9.05 16.91
N THR A 199 11.86 -8.99 15.82
CA THR A 199 11.36 -9.32 14.47
C THR A 199 10.95 -10.80 14.37
N LEU A 200 11.78 -11.72 14.88
CA LEU A 200 11.47 -13.16 14.91
C LEU A 200 10.23 -13.46 15.78
N ALA A 201 10.10 -12.77 16.92
CA ALA A 201 8.95 -12.91 17.82
C ALA A 201 7.65 -12.41 17.18
N GLU A 202 7.69 -11.32 16.42
CA GLU A 202 6.55 -10.83 15.65
C GLU A 202 6.09 -11.82 14.57
N LEU A 203 7.05 -12.42 13.84
CA LEU A 203 6.78 -13.49 12.89
C LEU A 203 6.18 -14.71 13.59
N TYR A 204 6.72 -15.09 14.74
CA TYR A 204 6.17 -16.19 15.55
C TYR A 204 4.74 -15.87 16.01
N LEU A 205 4.47 -14.64 16.45
CA LEU A 205 3.11 -14.21 16.82
C LEU A 205 2.13 -14.36 15.66
N LEU A 206 2.53 -14.00 14.44
CA LEU A 206 1.74 -14.20 13.22
C LEU A 206 1.41 -15.68 12.99
N ILE A 207 2.40 -16.57 13.11
CA ILE A 207 2.21 -18.02 12.99
C ILE A 207 1.18 -18.51 14.02
N ARG A 208 1.34 -18.10 15.28
CA ARG A 208 0.42 -18.49 16.37
C ARG A 208 -1.00 -17.96 16.15
N ALA A 209 -1.16 -16.82 15.49
CA ALA A 209 -2.46 -16.26 15.14
C ALA A 209 -3.10 -17.02 13.98
N PHE A 210 -2.36 -17.33 12.92
CA PHE A 210 -2.84 -18.13 11.79
C PHE A 210 -3.26 -19.55 12.17
N LYS A 211 -2.60 -20.17 13.16
CA LYS A 211 -3.05 -21.46 13.73
C LYS A 211 -4.45 -21.42 14.36
N ARG A 212 -4.90 -20.23 14.74
CA ARG A 212 -6.22 -19.99 15.34
C ARG A 212 -7.14 -19.20 14.41
N TYR A 213 -6.79 -19.05 13.13
CA TYR A 213 -7.42 -18.15 12.17
C TYR A 213 -8.96 -18.21 12.22
N GLU A 214 -9.54 -19.40 12.12
CA GLU A 214 -11.00 -19.61 12.09
C GLU A 214 -11.71 -19.24 13.40
N GLN A 215 -10.98 -19.18 14.52
CA GLN A 215 -11.50 -18.83 15.85
C GLN A 215 -11.43 -17.33 16.13
N LEU A 216 -10.70 -16.57 15.31
CA LEU A 216 -10.51 -15.14 15.49
C LEU A 216 -11.70 -14.35 14.92
N PRO A 217 -12.00 -13.16 15.49
CA PRO A 217 -12.96 -12.23 14.89
C PRO A 217 -12.62 -11.86 13.44
N GLU A 218 -13.64 -11.56 12.63
CA GLU A 218 -13.47 -11.30 11.19
C GLU A 218 -12.50 -10.14 10.89
N ASN A 219 -12.54 -9.08 11.68
CA ASN A 219 -11.61 -7.94 11.55
C ASN A 219 -10.15 -8.37 11.76
N LEU A 220 -9.89 -9.24 12.73
CA LEU A 220 -8.55 -9.78 12.98
C LEU A 220 -8.15 -10.82 11.92
N GLN A 221 -9.09 -11.59 11.39
CA GLN A 221 -8.83 -12.45 10.22
C GLN A 221 -8.39 -11.62 9.01
N GLN A 222 -9.05 -10.49 8.74
CA GLN A 222 -8.61 -9.57 7.67
C GLN A 222 -7.25 -8.94 7.99
N GLU A 223 -6.99 -8.59 9.26
CA GLU A 223 -5.68 -8.09 9.68
C GLU A 223 -4.57 -9.09 9.40
N LEU A 224 -4.76 -10.37 9.74
CA LEU A 224 -3.78 -11.43 9.47
C LEU A 224 -3.48 -11.57 7.98
N LEU A 225 -4.50 -11.42 7.13
CA LEU A 225 -4.33 -11.43 5.69
C LEU A 225 -3.54 -10.19 5.22
N ASN A 226 -3.85 -9.00 5.74
CA ASN A 226 -3.11 -7.78 5.43
C ASN A 226 -1.63 -7.92 5.82
N VAL A 227 -1.34 -8.39 7.04
CA VAL A 227 0.02 -8.64 7.55
C VAL A 227 0.72 -9.75 6.74
N ALA A 228 0.00 -10.76 6.27
CA ALA A 228 0.54 -11.78 5.36
C ALA A 228 0.88 -11.24 3.96
N GLY A 229 0.42 -10.03 3.60
CA GLY A 229 0.64 -9.42 2.30
C GLY A 229 -0.52 -9.60 1.31
N VAL A 230 -1.70 -9.98 1.79
CA VAL A 230 -2.92 -10.00 0.98
C VAL A 230 -3.46 -8.58 0.86
N SER A 231 -3.44 -8.03 -0.35
CA SER A 231 -4.02 -6.71 -0.61
C SER A 231 -5.52 -6.78 -0.85
N VAL A 232 -6.26 -5.88 -0.20
CA VAL A 232 -7.66 -5.61 -0.53
C VAL A 232 -7.70 -4.65 -1.71
N ARG A 233 -8.50 -4.97 -2.73
CA ARG A 233 -8.62 -4.11 -3.92
C ARG A 233 -9.33 -2.80 -3.59
N ARG A 234 -8.88 -1.70 -4.20
CA ARG A 234 -9.43 -0.35 -3.98
C ARG A 234 -10.94 -0.26 -4.22
N ASP A 235 -11.45 -0.91 -5.27
CA ASP A 235 -12.87 -0.95 -5.61
C ASP A 235 -13.72 -1.62 -4.52
N ARG A 236 -13.18 -2.60 -3.79
CA ARG A 236 -13.85 -3.17 -2.62
C ARG A 236 -13.82 -2.22 -1.43
N VAL A 237 -12.68 -1.60 -1.16
CA VAL A 237 -12.55 -0.66 -0.03
C VAL A 237 -13.55 0.50 -0.18
N LEU A 238 -13.72 1.04 -1.39
CA LEU A 238 -14.70 2.10 -1.67
C LEU A 238 -16.18 1.67 -1.46
N THR A 239 -16.45 0.38 -1.24
CA THR A 239 -17.80 -0.11 -0.87
C THR A 239 -17.98 -0.30 0.63
N GLU A 240 -16.90 -0.23 1.42
CA GLU A 240 -16.99 -0.26 2.89
C GLU A 240 -17.69 1.00 3.42
N PRO A 241 -18.29 0.96 4.61
CA PRO A 241 -18.89 2.15 5.24
C PRO A 241 -17.89 3.31 5.31
N ALA A 242 -18.33 4.49 4.87
CA ALA A 242 -17.50 5.68 4.87
C ALA A 242 -17.63 6.46 6.17
N VAL A 243 -16.52 7.03 6.63
CA VAL A 243 -16.50 8.05 7.67
C VAL A 243 -16.47 9.40 6.98
N ALA A 244 -17.56 10.17 7.12
CA ALA A 244 -17.62 11.55 6.67
C ALA A 244 -17.10 12.45 7.80
N ASP A 245 -16.14 13.30 7.49
CA ASP A 245 -15.59 14.28 8.43
C ASP A 245 -14.95 15.43 7.63
N ARG A 246 -14.51 16.46 8.34
CA ARG A 246 -13.54 17.43 7.86
C ARG A 246 -12.14 16.96 8.25
N TRP A 247 -11.29 16.78 7.25
CA TRP A 247 -9.97 16.18 7.41
C TRP A 247 -8.88 17.22 7.24
N LEU A 248 -7.94 17.27 8.18
CA LEU A 248 -6.69 18.02 8.08
C LEU A 248 -5.55 17.10 7.66
N VAL A 249 -4.76 17.49 6.67
CA VAL A 249 -3.48 16.84 6.35
C VAL A 249 -2.43 17.26 7.39
N THR A 250 -2.11 16.39 8.34
CA THR A 250 -1.27 16.69 9.51
C THR A 250 0.21 16.34 9.31
N GLY A 251 0.53 15.44 8.39
CA GLY A 251 1.91 15.01 8.16
C GLY A 251 2.07 14.29 6.84
N ILE A 252 3.23 14.47 6.22
CA ILE A 252 3.62 13.78 4.99
C ILE A 252 5.02 13.22 5.20
N ARG A 253 5.23 11.97 4.77
CA ARG A 253 6.56 11.36 4.74
C ARG A 253 6.71 10.60 3.43
N GLU A 254 7.77 10.89 2.70
CA GLU A 254 8.17 10.15 1.50
C GLU A 254 9.36 9.27 1.81
N GLU A 255 9.33 8.03 1.32
CA GLU A 255 10.37 7.05 1.53
C GLU A 255 10.68 6.31 0.24
N GLU A 256 11.95 6.06 0.01
CA GLU A 256 12.43 5.26 -1.12
C GLU A 256 12.60 3.82 -0.65
N GLU A 257 11.81 2.90 -1.22
CA GLU A 257 11.90 1.47 -0.92
C GLU A 257 12.95 0.78 -1.82
N SER A 258 13.10 1.27 -3.06
CA SER A 258 14.16 0.86 -4.00
C SER A 258 14.36 1.94 -5.07
N GLU A 259 15.37 1.79 -5.93
CA GLU A 259 15.66 2.73 -7.04
C GLU A 259 14.42 3.06 -7.91
N ASN A 260 13.46 2.15 -7.99
CA ASN A 260 12.29 2.24 -8.87
C ASN A 260 10.96 2.36 -8.11
N LEU A 261 10.99 2.39 -6.78
CA LEU A 261 9.79 2.43 -5.95
C LEU A 261 10.00 3.38 -4.77
N ALA A 262 9.24 4.46 -4.78
CA ALA A 262 9.04 5.30 -3.61
C ALA A 262 7.57 5.20 -3.16
N TYR A 263 7.32 5.43 -1.87
CA TYR A 263 5.98 5.58 -1.34
C TYR A 263 5.86 6.84 -0.51
N ARG A 264 4.64 7.33 -0.41
CA ARG A 264 4.29 8.48 0.42
C ARG A 264 3.19 8.10 1.39
N ARG A 265 3.45 8.38 2.67
CA ARG A 265 2.48 8.35 3.75
C ARG A 265 1.94 9.77 3.95
N THR A 266 0.63 9.92 3.87
CA THR A 266 -0.05 11.16 4.21
C THR A 266 -1.01 10.89 5.35
N TRP A 267 -0.77 11.56 6.48
CA TRP A 267 -1.57 11.43 7.69
C TRP A 267 -2.68 12.47 7.70
N LEU A 268 -3.87 12.02 8.10
CA LEU A 268 -5.07 12.84 8.23
C LEU A 268 -5.62 12.76 9.66
N LEU A 269 -6.24 13.86 10.09
CA LEU A 269 -7.00 13.95 11.34
C LEU A 269 -8.40 14.48 11.05
N GLY A 270 -9.43 13.77 11.51
CA GLY A 270 -10.82 14.20 11.46
C GLY A 270 -11.16 15.22 12.55
N GLU A 271 -11.87 16.29 12.20
CA GLU A 271 -12.22 17.39 13.10
C GLU A 271 -13.28 16.96 14.12
N GLU A 272 -14.36 16.33 13.66
CA GLU A 272 -15.49 15.97 14.52
C GLU A 272 -15.28 14.62 15.19
N THR A 273 -14.73 13.64 14.45
CA THR A 273 -14.56 12.27 14.94
C THR A 273 -13.28 12.07 15.74
N GLY A 274 -12.27 12.95 15.56
CA GLY A 274 -10.91 12.72 16.05
C GLY A 274 -10.23 11.51 15.41
N GLN A 275 -10.83 10.89 14.39
CA GLN A 275 -10.32 9.71 13.73
C GLN A 275 -9.02 10.06 12.99
N GLN A 276 -8.01 9.22 13.12
CA GLN A 276 -6.78 9.34 12.35
C GLN A 276 -6.83 8.40 11.15
N ALA A 277 -6.26 8.84 10.03
CA ALA A 277 -6.19 8.05 8.80
C ALA A 277 -4.84 8.19 8.10
N LEU A 278 -4.47 7.15 7.36
CA LEU A 278 -3.27 7.08 6.53
C LEU A 278 -3.67 6.88 5.07
N LEU A 279 -3.29 7.82 4.22
CA LEU A 279 -3.27 7.62 2.77
C LEU A 279 -1.88 7.11 2.38
N LEU A 280 -1.85 6.05 1.57
CA LEU A 280 -0.61 5.45 1.08
C LEU A 280 -0.58 5.47 -0.45
N ASP A 281 0.31 6.30 -0.99
CA ASP A 281 0.55 6.45 -2.42
C ASP A 281 1.88 5.81 -2.80
N PHE A 282 1.95 5.25 -4.01
CA PHE A 282 3.17 4.64 -4.54
C PHE A 282 3.58 5.33 -5.83
N ASN A 283 4.85 5.71 -5.92
CA ASN A 283 5.49 6.28 -7.08
C ASN A 283 6.47 5.26 -7.67
N TRP A 284 6.07 4.64 -8.77
CA TRP A 284 6.89 3.69 -9.51
C TRP A 284 7.64 4.41 -10.63
N ASN A 285 8.95 4.19 -10.77
CA ASN A 285 9.81 4.77 -11.80
C ASN A 285 9.66 6.31 -11.93
N GLN A 286 9.50 7.01 -10.80
CA GLN A 286 9.40 8.48 -10.76
C GLN A 286 8.25 9.06 -11.61
N GLN A 287 7.15 8.32 -11.81
CA GLN A 287 5.97 8.77 -12.54
C GLN A 287 5.14 9.82 -11.79
N GLY A 288 5.45 10.07 -10.51
CA GLY A 288 4.75 11.00 -9.64
C GLY A 288 3.56 10.34 -8.91
N TYR A 289 3.04 11.04 -7.91
CA TYR A 289 1.89 10.58 -7.13
C TYR A 289 0.57 10.96 -7.82
N ARG A 290 -0.44 10.08 -7.72
CA ARG A 290 -1.74 10.25 -8.40
C ARG A 290 -2.54 11.44 -7.87
N GLU A 291 -2.57 11.57 -6.55
CA GLU A 291 -3.30 12.62 -5.85
C GLU A 291 -2.30 13.53 -5.15
N ASN A 292 -2.66 14.78 -4.91
CA ASN A 292 -1.81 15.73 -4.20
C ASN A 292 -2.53 16.21 -2.95
N TRP A 293 -1.94 15.88 -1.79
CA TRP A 293 -2.45 16.18 -0.47
C TRP A 293 -1.45 17.11 0.23
N PRO A 294 -1.43 18.42 -0.08
CA PRO A 294 -0.47 19.33 0.50
C PRO A 294 -0.66 19.43 2.02
N LEU A 295 0.45 19.56 2.74
CA LEU A 295 0.46 19.69 4.19
C LEU A 295 -0.40 20.88 4.63
N GLY A 296 -1.22 20.68 5.66
CA GLY A 296 -2.15 21.69 6.15
C GLY A 296 -3.42 21.87 5.32
N MET A 297 -3.62 21.08 4.25
CA MET A 297 -4.88 21.11 3.52
C MET A 297 -6.03 20.62 4.40
N VAL A 298 -7.14 21.36 4.35
CA VAL A 298 -8.41 21.00 4.97
C VAL A 298 -9.42 20.65 3.88
N PHE A 299 -10.17 19.56 4.06
CA PHE A 299 -11.23 19.16 3.13
C PHE A 299 -12.39 18.45 3.82
N ASP A 300 -13.61 18.70 3.34
CA ASP A 300 -14.78 17.90 3.69
C ASP A 300 -14.78 16.66 2.78
N GLY A 301 -14.84 15.45 3.35
CA GLY A 301 -14.77 14.25 2.52
C GLY A 301 -15.15 12.98 3.24
N LYS A 302 -15.39 11.94 2.43
CA LYS A 302 -15.67 10.58 2.90
C LYS A 302 -14.42 9.73 2.77
N LEU A 303 -13.97 9.17 3.90
CA LEU A 303 -12.90 8.17 3.91
C LEU A 303 -13.46 6.77 4.06
N HIS A 304 -12.97 5.86 3.23
CA HIS A 304 -13.26 4.43 3.30
C HIS A 304 -12.03 3.69 3.82
N PHE A 305 -12.14 3.08 4.98
CA PHE A 305 -11.01 2.42 5.63
C PHE A 305 -10.81 0.99 5.11
N TYR A 306 -9.56 0.57 5.02
CA TYR A 306 -9.24 -0.82 4.77
C TYR A 306 -9.70 -1.68 5.96
N PRO A 307 -10.37 -2.82 5.72
CA PRO A 307 -10.82 -3.68 6.80
C PRO A 307 -9.62 -4.27 7.55
N GLY A 308 -9.71 -4.26 8.87
CA GLY A 308 -8.65 -4.71 9.78
C GLY A 308 -9.09 -4.50 11.24
N SER A 309 -8.28 -4.97 12.18
CA SER A 309 -8.61 -4.86 13.61
C SER A 309 -8.27 -3.48 14.19
N TYR A 310 -7.36 -2.74 13.54
CA TYR A 310 -7.07 -1.34 13.84
C TYR A 310 -6.93 -0.54 12.53
N PRO A 311 -8.05 -0.15 11.90
CA PRO A 311 -8.05 0.43 10.57
C PRO A 311 -7.52 1.88 10.57
N LEU A 312 -6.29 2.07 10.10
CA LEU A 312 -5.70 3.38 9.84
C LEU A 312 -5.70 3.73 8.35
N ARG A 313 -5.35 2.75 7.51
CA ARG A 313 -5.23 2.99 6.08
C ARG A 313 -6.60 3.25 5.47
N ALA A 314 -6.72 4.29 4.66
CA ALA A 314 -7.97 4.67 4.02
C ALA A 314 -7.80 5.05 2.54
N LEU A 315 -8.93 5.11 1.84
CA LEU A 315 -9.07 5.75 0.53
C LEU A 315 -10.01 6.93 0.64
N VAL A 316 -9.68 8.01 -0.07
CA VAL A 316 -10.58 9.15 -0.21
C VAL A 316 -11.62 8.84 -1.28
N GLY A 317 -12.89 8.99 -0.93
CA GLY A 317 -14.01 9.01 -1.88
C GLY A 317 -14.22 10.41 -2.45
N ASP A 318 -15.48 10.83 -2.55
CA ASP A 318 -15.79 12.21 -2.92
C ASP A 318 -15.35 13.19 -1.82
N PHE A 319 -14.69 14.28 -2.22
CA PHE A 319 -14.23 15.33 -1.31
C PHE A 319 -14.31 16.71 -1.93
N ARG A 320 -14.31 17.74 -1.07
CA ARG A 320 -14.26 19.15 -1.42
C ARG A 320 -13.26 19.87 -0.52
N LYS A 321 -12.33 20.62 -1.12
CA LYS A 321 -11.41 21.49 -0.38
C LYS A 321 -12.16 22.59 0.36
N VAL A 322 -11.68 22.94 1.55
CA VAL A 322 -12.27 23.96 2.42
C VAL A 322 -11.17 24.93 2.84
N GLU A 323 -11.49 26.23 2.89
CA GLU A 323 -10.58 27.29 3.33
C GLU A 323 -10.78 27.68 4.81
N GLU A 324 -11.84 27.18 5.43
CA GLU A 324 -12.14 27.37 6.84
C GLU A 324 -11.05 26.75 7.72
N PRO A 325 -10.69 27.41 8.85
CA PRO A 325 -9.67 26.90 9.74
C PRO A 325 -10.12 25.60 10.41
N PHE A 326 -9.16 24.70 10.62
CA PHE A 326 -9.36 23.49 11.40
C PHE A 326 -9.25 23.80 12.89
N VAL A 327 -10.29 23.49 13.67
CA VAL A 327 -10.41 23.81 15.09
C VAL A 327 -10.26 22.56 15.97
N GLY A 328 -10.53 21.36 15.45
CA GLY A 328 -10.56 20.09 16.18
C GLY A 328 -9.20 19.46 16.51
N LEU A 329 -8.21 20.24 16.97
CA LEU A 329 -6.92 19.68 17.41
C LEU A 329 -7.06 19.00 18.78
N SER A 330 -7.33 17.69 18.77
CA SER A 330 -7.27 16.84 19.96
C SER A 330 -6.01 15.97 19.92
N GLY A 331 -5.08 16.23 20.83
CA GLY A 331 -3.82 15.50 20.93
C GLY A 331 -3.52 15.03 22.35
N ILE A 332 -2.40 14.34 22.51
CA ILE A 332 -1.86 13.89 23.79
C ILE A 332 -1.17 15.08 24.45
N PHE A 333 -1.67 15.51 25.61
CA PHE A 333 -1.11 16.63 26.38
C PHE A 333 -0.08 16.18 27.41
N ASN A 334 -0.18 14.93 27.86
CA ASN A 334 0.68 14.34 28.87
C ASN A 334 1.24 13.01 28.35
N PHE A 335 2.56 12.85 28.37
CA PHE A 335 3.22 11.64 27.87
C PHE A 335 2.92 10.39 28.70
N SER A 336 2.40 10.52 29.92
CA SER A 336 1.87 9.39 30.69
C SER A 336 0.63 8.74 30.08
N GLU A 337 -0.08 9.42 29.16
CA GLU A 337 -1.19 8.84 28.39
C GLU A 337 -0.69 7.94 27.24
N TRP A 338 0.56 8.12 26.80
CA TRP A 338 1.12 7.41 25.66
C TRP A 338 1.13 5.87 25.84
N PRO A 339 1.58 5.30 26.97
CA PRO A 339 1.54 3.85 27.17
C PRO A 339 0.13 3.27 27.05
N GLU A 340 -0.89 4.00 27.52
CA GLU A 340 -2.27 3.55 27.41
C GLU A 340 -2.76 3.61 25.95
N TYR A 341 -2.48 4.70 25.23
CA TYR A 341 -2.79 4.81 23.81
C TYR A 341 -2.11 3.70 22.98
N LEU A 342 -0.81 3.50 23.18
CA LEU A 342 -0.04 2.46 22.50
C LEU A 342 -0.55 1.05 22.85
N SER A 343 -0.83 0.77 24.12
CA SER A 343 -1.32 -0.55 24.55
C SER A 343 -2.70 -0.87 23.96
N ARG A 344 -3.61 0.10 23.87
CA ARG A 344 -4.92 -0.09 23.21
C ARG A 344 -4.75 -0.38 21.72
N ALA A 345 -3.86 0.35 21.05
CA ALA A 345 -3.57 0.13 19.62
C ALA A 345 -2.98 -1.27 19.38
N LEU A 346 -1.95 -1.66 20.14
CA LEU A 346 -1.30 -2.97 20.03
C LEU A 346 -2.21 -4.13 20.47
N ALA A 347 -3.12 -3.91 21.41
CA ALA A 347 -4.14 -4.91 21.78
C ALA A 347 -5.13 -5.15 20.63
N GLY A 348 -5.45 -4.12 19.83
CA GLY A 348 -6.25 -4.24 18.62
C GLY A 348 -5.49 -4.89 17.46
N ASN A 349 -4.27 -4.41 17.19
CA ASN A 349 -3.39 -4.92 16.13
C ASN A 349 -1.94 -5.00 16.63
N PRO A 350 -1.47 -6.22 17.01
CA PRO A 350 -0.11 -6.41 17.50
C PRO A 350 1.01 -6.17 16.48
N TRP A 351 0.70 -6.09 15.19
CA TRP A 351 1.67 -5.91 14.10
C TRP A 351 1.84 -4.44 13.68
N LEU A 352 1.19 -3.50 14.37
CA LEU A 352 1.35 -2.07 14.10
C LEU A 352 2.80 -1.65 14.30
N GLN A 353 3.45 -1.28 13.19
CA GLN A 353 4.80 -0.71 13.19
C GLN A 353 4.78 0.80 13.36
N THR A 354 3.66 1.42 13.00
CA THR A 354 3.54 2.86 12.81
C THR A 354 2.25 3.37 13.42
N LEU A 355 2.33 4.42 14.24
CA LEU A 355 1.19 5.09 14.84
C LEU A 355 1.27 6.62 14.72
N PRO A 356 0.18 7.28 14.31
CA PRO A 356 0.11 8.74 14.33
C PRO A 356 -0.06 9.26 15.75
N CYS A 357 0.65 10.34 16.06
CA CYS A 357 0.67 10.98 17.38
C CYS A 357 0.56 12.49 17.19
N LEU A 358 -0.51 13.10 17.69
CA LEU A 358 -0.54 14.56 17.84
C LEU A 358 -0.13 14.89 19.27
N LEU A 359 1.08 15.41 19.46
CA LEU A 359 1.59 15.83 20.76
C LEU A 359 1.18 17.29 20.97
N ALA A 360 0.27 17.54 21.89
CA ALA A 360 -0.29 18.85 22.14
C ALA A 360 0.50 19.59 23.23
N ALA A 361 0.70 20.90 23.04
CA ALA A 361 1.33 21.78 24.02
C ALA A 361 2.71 21.29 24.52
N VAL A 362 3.57 20.85 23.60
CA VAL A 362 4.94 20.42 23.90
C VAL A 362 5.95 21.54 23.71
N ARG A 363 6.99 21.57 24.55
CA ARG A 363 8.11 22.52 24.43
C ARG A 363 9.39 21.80 23.97
N PRO A 364 10.00 22.21 22.85
CA PRO A 364 11.28 21.65 22.42
C PRO A 364 12.40 22.12 23.34
N VAL A 365 13.29 21.20 23.75
CA VAL A 365 14.47 21.51 24.56
C VAL A 365 15.69 20.70 24.13
N TRP A 366 16.87 21.30 24.26
CA TRP A 366 18.14 20.60 24.17
C TRP A 366 18.60 20.20 25.57
N ARG A 367 18.78 18.91 25.84
CA ARG A 367 19.29 18.39 27.12
C ARG A 367 20.29 17.27 26.85
N GLU A 368 21.47 17.35 27.48
CA GLU A 368 22.51 16.32 27.39
C GLU A 368 22.87 15.96 25.94
N GLU A 369 23.06 17.00 25.11
CA GLU A 369 23.36 16.88 23.67
C GLU A 369 22.28 16.15 22.85
N ARG A 370 21.09 15.94 23.42
CA ARG A 370 19.94 15.30 22.78
C ARG A 370 18.76 16.25 22.67
N GLN A 371 17.92 15.96 21.69
CA GLN A 371 16.70 16.70 21.38
C GLN A 371 15.52 16.05 22.10
N TRP A 372 14.76 16.86 22.82
CA TRP A 372 13.61 16.38 23.59
C TRP A 372 12.40 17.29 23.36
N LEU A 373 11.22 16.70 23.50
CA LEU A 373 9.97 17.43 23.73
C LEU A 373 9.60 17.28 25.20
N LEU A 374 9.16 18.36 25.83
CA LEU A 374 8.60 18.35 27.18
C LEU A 374 7.09 18.55 27.11
N ASP A 375 6.34 17.74 27.84
CA ASP A 375 4.89 17.91 27.98
C ASP A 375 4.53 18.96 29.05
N THR A 376 3.23 19.10 29.36
CA THR A 376 2.76 20.05 30.37
C THR A 376 3.16 19.71 31.81
N GLU A 377 3.61 18.48 32.07
CA GLU A 377 4.11 18.00 33.36
C GLU A 377 5.64 17.92 33.41
N GLU A 378 6.32 18.50 32.41
CA GLU A 378 7.79 18.49 32.26
C GLU A 378 8.39 17.08 32.07
N GLN A 379 7.57 16.09 31.68
CA GLN A 379 8.07 14.79 31.25
C GLN A 379 8.75 14.92 29.89
N ALA A 380 9.86 14.22 29.70
CA ALA A 380 10.67 14.32 28.50
C ALA A 380 10.45 13.13 27.56
N LEU A 381 10.19 13.44 26.29
CA LEU A 381 10.11 12.46 25.20
C LEU A 381 11.27 12.66 24.23
N SER A 382 12.04 11.61 24.01
CA SER A 382 13.11 11.60 23.01
C SER A 382 12.50 11.51 21.61
N ILE A 383 13.03 12.30 20.68
CA ILE A 383 12.57 12.35 19.29
C ILE A 383 13.72 12.06 18.32
N ALA A 384 13.37 11.45 17.19
CA ALA A 384 14.28 11.14 16.10
C ALA A 384 14.07 12.15 14.96
N ILE A 385 14.83 13.24 15.01
CA ILE A 385 14.79 14.32 14.02
C ILE A 385 16.20 14.84 13.77
N ASP A 386 16.48 15.42 12.61
CA ASP A 386 17.75 16.08 12.37
C ASP A 386 17.80 17.46 13.03
N ASP A 387 19.01 17.99 13.19
CA ASP A 387 19.24 19.28 13.84
C ASP A 387 18.53 20.44 13.14
N GLN A 388 18.50 20.45 11.80
CA GLN A 388 17.89 21.54 11.04
C GLN A 388 16.38 21.59 11.29
N ALA A 389 15.72 20.45 11.24
CA ALA A 389 14.30 20.32 11.54
C ALA A 389 14.00 20.62 13.02
N PHE A 390 14.85 20.21 13.97
CA PHE A 390 14.68 20.58 15.38
C PHE A 390 14.79 22.11 15.60
N TRP A 391 15.74 22.77 14.93
CA TRP A 391 15.85 24.23 14.96
C TRP A 391 14.60 24.91 14.41
N LYS A 392 13.91 24.33 13.42
CA LYS A 392 12.60 24.85 12.97
C LYS A 392 11.55 24.77 14.08
N ILE A 393 11.45 23.65 14.81
CA ILE A 393 10.50 23.54 15.95
C ILE A 393 10.81 24.61 16.99
N MET A 394 12.09 24.78 17.36
CA MET A 394 12.54 25.79 18.33
C MET A 394 12.17 27.22 17.87
N ALA A 395 12.40 27.53 16.59
CA ALA A 395 12.09 28.84 16.02
C ALA A 395 10.58 29.14 15.98
N VAL A 396 9.75 28.15 15.65
CA VAL A 396 8.29 28.28 15.66
C VAL A 396 7.76 28.39 17.08
N SER A 397 8.32 27.60 18.01
CA SER A 397 7.94 27.62 19.43
C SER A 397 8.28 28.94 20.11
N GLY A 398 9.45 29.52 19.83
CA GLY A 398 9.92 30.71 20.56
C GLY A 398 10.05 30.49 22.08
N GLY A 399 10.13 29.22 22.53
CA GLY A 399 10.10 28.82 23.94
C GLY A 399 8.71 28.57 24.51
N HIS A 400 7.64 28.78 23.74
CA HIS A 400 6.26 28.49 24.13
C HIS A 400 5.82 27.08 23.68
N PRO A 401 4.84 26.46 24.37
CA PRO A 401 4.26 25.20 23.93
C PRO A 401 3.69 25.27 22.51
N VAL A 402 3.97 24.24 21.70
CA VAL A 402 3.45 24.06 20.33
C VAL A 402 2.86 22.66 20.18
N SER A 403 1.99 22.48 19.18
CA SER A 403 1.52 21.14 18.82
C SER A 403 2.40 20.55 17.73
N VAL A 404 2.82 19.30 17.90
CA VAL A 404 3.70 18.59 16.99
C VAL A 404 2.99 17.32 16.54
N PHE A 405 2.80 17.16 15.23
CA PHE A 405 2.42 15.88 14.67
C PHE A 405 3.67 15.03 14.47
N ALA A 406 3.65 13.83 15.03
CA ALA A 406 4.72 12.86 14.97
C ALA A 406 4.19 11.49 14.55
N GLU A 407 5.06 10.72 13.93
CA GLU A 407 4.86 9.31 13.64
C GLU A 407 5.70 8.50 14.65
N TRP A 408 5.05 7.66 15.44
CA TRP A 408 5.74 6.65 16.22
C TRP A 408 6.04 5.47 15.30
N GLU A 409 7.31 5.12 15.14
CA GLU A 409 7.76 4.00 14.32
C GLU A 409 8.86 3.24 15.05
N ASN A 410 8.66 1.95 15.31
CA ASN A 410 9.63 1.06 15.95
C ASN A 410 10.24 1.62 17.25
N GLY A 411 9.41 2.17 18.13
CA GLY A 411 9.85 2.73 19.41
C GLY A 411 10.43 4.14 19.34
N ARG A 412 10.52 4.76 18.15
CA ARG A 412 11.02 6.12 17.97
C ARG A 412 9.90 7.06 17.55
N PHE A 413 9.88 8.25 18.12
CA PHE A 413 8.98 9.32 17.69
C PHE A 413 9.69 10.18 16.66
N ARG A 414 9.13 10.26 15.45
CA ARG A 414 9.62 11.12 14.38
C ARG A 414 8.62 12.26 14.15
N PRO A 415 8.90 13.48 14.63
CA PRO A 415 8.13 14.65 14.26
C PRO A 415 8.12 14.84 12.74
N LEU A 416 6.95 15.13 12.18
CA LEU A 416 6.79 15.42 10.74
C LEU A 416 6.32 16.86 10.50
N ALA A 417 5.58 17.43 11.45
CA ALA A 417 5.07 18.79 11.32
C ALA A 417 4.83 19.47 12.66
N VAL A 418 4.94 20.80 12.68
CA VAL A 418 4.36 21.65 13.73
C VAL A 418 2.98 22.09 13.28
N VAL A 419 1.97 21.79 14.08
CA VAL A 419 0.56 22.06 13.79
C VAL A 419 0.13 23.29 14.57
N MET A 420 -0.24 24.36 13.86
CA MET A 420 -0.76 25.59 14.43
C MET A 420 -2.21 25.83 13.96
N PRO A 421 -2.97 26.68 14.66
CA PRO A 421 -4.37 26.95 14.29
C PRO A 421 -4.57 27.46 12.86
N ASP A 422 -3.58 28.16 12.31
CA ASP A 422 -3.65 28.84 11.00
C ASP A 422 -2.84 28.14 9.90
N ARG A 423 -1.92 27.23 10.24
CA ARG A 423 -1.04 26.55 9.28
C ARG A 423 -0.37 25.31 9.87
N VAL A 424 0.06 24.41 9.00
CA VAL A 424 0.90 23.27 9.35
C VAL A 424 2.27 23.46 8.70
N ILE A 425 3.32 23.40 9.50
CA ILE A 425 4.71 23.63 9.06
C ILE A 425 5.43 22.29 8.99
N GLU A 426 5.96 21.97 7.81
CA GLU A 426 6.79 20.79 7.58
C GLU A 426 8.14 20.88 8.29
N LEU A 427 8.57 19.76 8.87
CA LEU A 427 9.83 19.65 9.59
C LEU A 427 10.96 19.11 8.73
#